data_AF-A0AAX2MEI2-F1
#
_entry.id   AF-A0AAX2MEI2-F1
#
_cell.length_a   1.000
_cell.length_b   1.000
_cell.length_c   1.000
_cell.angle_alpha   90.00
_cell.angle_beta   90.00
_cell.angle_gamma   90.00
#
_symmetry.space_group_name_H-M   'P 1'
#
loop_
_entity.id
_entity.type
_entity.pdbx_description
1 polymer ?
#
loop_
_entity_poly.entity_id
_entity_poly.type
_entity_poly.pdbx_seq_one_letter_code
_entity_poly.pdbx_strand_id
1 'polypeptide(L)'
;MNRWQRAWRHLCSTGWQARRQFPAAQLKRLERQIAESERAHRGQLRFVVESALDWRAAWRGMSARERALQWFGELRVWDTEDNTGVLVYLLLAERRIEIVADRGIYRLAPAGEWAGICADMQRAFAAGAHVEGLESGLRRIHALLLAHAPRNGEPFVNELPDQVVVR
;
A
#
# COMPACT_ATOMS: atom_id res chain seq x y z
N MET A 1 9.99 18.55 -13.31
CA MET A 1 11.13 18.33 -12.39
C MET A 1 12.21 17.57 -13.14
N ASN A 2 13.44 18.07 -13.18
CA ASN A 2 14.53 17.37 -13.87
C ASN A 2 15.06 16.19 -13.02
N ARG A 3 15.82 15.27 -13.63
CA ARG A 3 16.32 14.05 -12.95
C ARG A 3 17.17 14.36 -11.71
N TRP A 4 17.90 15.47 -11.74
CA TRP A 4 18.76 15.93 -10.63
C TRP A 4 17.95 16.42 -9.43
N GLN A 5 16.93 17.26 -9.65
CA GLN A 5 15.99 17.71 -8.61
C GLN A 5 15.26 16.53 -7.99
N ARG A 6 14.84 15.56 -8.81
CA ARG A 6 14.20 14.33 -8.33
C ARG A 6 15.14 13.55 -7.41
N ALA A 7 16.37 13.28 -7.87
CA ALA A 7 17.37 12.55 -7.09
C ALA A 7 17.71 13.26 -5.77
N TRP A 8 17.87 14.59 -5.80
CA TRP A 8 18.10 15.41 -4.60
C TRP A 8 16.96 15.30 -3.59
N ARG A 9 15.71 15.41 -4.04
CA ARG A 9 14.55 15.26 -3.16
C ARG A 9 14.52 13.90 -2.47
N HIS A 10 14.89 12.83 -3.19
CA HIS A 10 14.99 11.48 -2.62
C HIS A 10 16.19 11.31 -1.66
N LEU A 11 17.30 11.99 -1.94
CA LEU A 11 18.47 12.02 -1.05
C LEU A 11 18.17 12.77 0.26
N CYS A 12 17.43 13.87 0.18
CA CYS A 12 17.10 14.72 1.32
C CYS A 12 15.90 14.21 2.14
N SER A 13 15.05 13.36 1.57
CA SER A 13 13.97 12.69 2.31
C SER A 13 14.54 11.59 3.19
N THR A 14 14.51 11.81 4.50
CA THR A 14 15.07 10.88 5.48
C THR A 14 13.99 9.97 6.07
N GLY A 15 14.37 8.75 6.48
CA GLY A 15 13.48 7.81 7.19
C GLY A 15 12.86 8.35 8.48
N TRP A 16 13.49 9.39 9.06
CA TRP A 16 12.96 10.12 10.20
C TRP A 16 11.63 10.82 9.87
N GLN A 17 11.46 11.32 8.64
CA GLN A 17 10.24 11.99 8.22
C GLN A 17 9.05 11.02 8.14
N ALA A 18 9.25 9.79 7.67
CA ALA A 18 8.21 8.75 7.70
C ALA A 18 7.81 8.39 9.13
N ARG A 19 8.78 8.17 10.03
CA ARG A 19 8.51 7.85 11.44
C ARG A 19 7.78 8.97 12.17
N ARG A 20 7.99 10.23 11.77
CA ARG A 20 7.27 11.38 12.33
C ARG A 20 5.83 11.48 11.81
N GLN A 21 5.60 11.11 10.55
CA GLN A 21 4.27 11.11 9.93
C GLN A 21 3.45 9.87 10.30
N PHE A 22 4.13 8.78 10.68
CA PHE A 22 3.53 7.53 11.13
C PHE A 22 4.12 7.09 12.48
N PRO A 23 3.67 7.72 13.59
CA PRO A 23 3.93 7.27 14.95
C PRO A 23 3.54 5.81 15.14
N ALA A 24 4.30 5.09 15.99
CA ALA A 24 4.09 3.66 16.23
C ALA A 24 2.67 3.29 16.69
N ALA A 25 2.00 4.17 17.44
CA ALA A 25 0.63 3.94 17.88
C ALA A 25 -0.37 3.90 16.71
N GLN A 26 -0.16 4.75 15.69
CA GLN A 26 -1.01 4.79 14.50
C GLN A 26 -0.74 3.60 13.58
N LEU A 27 0.53 3.20 13.42
CA LEU A 27 0.89 1.97 12.69
C LEU A 27 0.24 0.74 13.33
N LYS A 28 0.36 0.58 14.66
CA LYS A 28 -0.30 -0.53 15.40
C LYS A 28 -1.82 -0.50 15.30
N ARG A 29 -2.42 0.68 15.14
CA ARG A 29 -3.87 0.80 14.90
C ARG A 29 -4.20 0.29 13.49
N LEU A 30 -3.44 0.72 12.48
CA LEU A 30 -3.63 0.26 11.11
C LEU A 30 -3.43 -1.25 10.97
N GLU A 31 -2.38 -1.82 11.59
CA GLU A 31 -2.11 -3.26 11.62
C GLU A 31 -3.29 -4.06 12.20
N ARG A 32 -3.89 -3.59 13.30
CA ARG A 32 -5.09 -4.21 13.88
C ARG A 32 -6.29 -4.13 12.94
N GLN A 33 -6.49 -3.00 12.28
CA GLN A 33 -7.58 -2.83 11.32
C GLN A 33 -7.40 -3.73 10.09
N ILE A 34 -6.15 -3.96 9.64
CA ILE A 34 -5.85 -4.91 8.57
C ILE A 34 -6.24 -6.32 9.03
N ALA A 35 -5.74 -6.77 10.18
CA ALA A 35 -6.04 -8.09 10.72
C ALA A 35 -7.55 -8.32 10.96
N GLU A 36 -8.29 -7.29 11.36
CA GLU A 36 -9.75 -7.35 11.51
C GLU A 36 -10.47 -7.42 10.15
N SER A 37 -10.01 -6.63 9.18
CA SER A 37 -10.55 -6.57 7.82
C SER A 37 -10.48 -7.92 7.11
N GLU A 38 -9.33 -8.60 7.17
CA GLU A 38 -9.06 -9.86 6.46
C GLU A 38 -9.88 -11.05 6.94
N ARG A 39 -10.48 -10.96 8.12
CA ARG A 39 -11.39 -12.00 8.62
C ARG A 39 -12.67 -12.08 7.81
N ALA A 40 -13.08 -10.98 7.17
CA ALA A 40 -14.37 -10.90 6.50
C ALA A 40 -14.29 -11.20 4.99
N HIS A 41 -13.11 -11.06 4.39
CA HIS A 41 -12.87 -11.26 2.96
C HIS A 41 -11.63 -12.12 2.71
N ARG A 42 -11.47 -12.66 1.51
CA ARG A 42 -10.35 -13.54 1.12
C ARG A 42 -9.07 -12.79 0.74
N GLY A 43 -9.14 -11.47 0.54
CA GLY A 43 -7.97 -10.64 0.26
C GLY A 43 -6.99 -10.58 1.42
N GLN A 44 -5.69 -10.68 1.12
CA GLN A 44 -4.57 -10.54 2.06
C GLN A 44 -3.84 -9.24 1.75
N LEU A 45 -3.70 -8.35 2.73
CA LEU A 45 -3.29 -6.97 2.57
C LEU A 45 -1.86 -6.75 3.07
N ARG A 46 -1.06 -6.05 2.28
CA ARG A 46 0.29 -5.64 2.67
C ARG A 46 0.47 -4.14 2.48
N PHE A 47 0.86 -3.43 3.53
CA PHE A 47 1.11 -2.00 3.47
C PHE A 47 2.61 -1.71 3.57
N VAL A 48 3.09 -0.87 2.64
CA VAL A 48 4.47 -0.41 2.61
C VAL A 48 4.50 1.11 2.52
N VAL A 49 5.17 1.73 3.49
CA VAL A 49 5.45 3.16 3.53
C VAL A 49 6.94 3.34 3.34
N GLU A 50 7.34 3.87 2.18
CA GLU A 50 8.72 4.17 1.86
C GLU A 50 8.91 5.69 1.81
N SER A 51 9.86 6.17 2.60
CA SER A 51 10.22 7.58 2.71
C SER A 51 10.68 8.11 1.35
N ALA A 52 11.55 7.35 0.70
CA ALA A 52 12.25 7.71 -0.51
C ALA A 52 12.73 6.49 -1.29
N LEU A 53 12.83 6.61 -2.61
CA LEU A 53 13.63 5.70 -3.40
C LEU A 53 15.12 5.89 -3.10
N ASP A 54 15.93 4.86 -3.38
CA ASP A 54 17.36 5.05 -3.54
C ASP A 54 17.61 6.13 -4.61
N TRP A 55 18.50 7.08 -4.33
CA TRP A 55 18.72 8.23 -5.21
C TRP A 55 19.18 7.83 -6.61
N ARG A 56 19.91 6.70 -6.76
CA ARG A 56 20.33 6.20 -8.08
C ARG A 56 19.14 5.65 -8.85
N ALA A 57 18.24 4.93 -8.16
CA ALA A 57 16.99 4.47 -8.76
C ALA A 57 16.10 5.66 -9.18
N ALA A 58 15.99 6.68 -8.33
CA ALA A 58 15.27 7.91 -8.65
C ALA A 58 15.86 8.64 -9.87
N TRP A 59 17.18 8.74 -9.94
CA TRP A 59 17.91 9.37 -11.06
C TRP A 59 17.74 8.60 -12.38
N ARG A 60 17.73 7.26 -12.32
CA ARG A 60 17.43 6.38 -13.46
C ARG A 60 15.99 6.44 -13.93
N GLY A 61 15.11 7.12 -13.19
CA GLY A 61 13.72 7.31 -13.58
C GLY A 61 12.76 6.23 -13.08
N MET A 62 13.17 5.39 -12.13
CA MET A 62 12.28 4.39 -11.52
C MET A 62 11.00 5.06 -11.02
N SER A 63 9.86 4.56 -11.46
CA SER A 63 8.53 5.01 -11.08
C SER A 63 8.08 4.40 -9.75
N ALA A 64 7.10 5.04 -9.10
CA ALA A 64 6.45 4.47 -7.92
C ALA A 64 5.83 3.09 -8.22
N ARG A 65 5.26 2.90 -9.42
CA ARG A 65 4.68 1.63 -9.85
C ARG A 65 5.72 0.52 -9.96
N GLU A 66 6.86 0.80 -10.59
CA GLU A 66 7.96 -0.17 -10.67
C GLU A 66 8.48 -0.55 -9.28
N ARG A 67 8.60 0.44 -8.38
CA ARG A 67 9.01 0.16 -7.00
C ARG A 67 7.97 -0.64 -6.21
N ALA A 68 6.68 -0.36 -6.39
CA ALA A 68 5.60 -1.15 -5.81
C ALA A 68 5.65 -2.61 -6.30
N LEU A 69 5.91 -2.84 -7.59
CA LEU A 69 6.09 -4.18 -8.14
C LEU A 69 7.32 -4.90 -7.55
N GLN A 70 8.43 -4.19 -7.29
CA GLN A 70 9.56 -4.76 -6.58
C GLN A 70 9.17 -5.19 -5.16
N TRP A 71 8.49 -4.33 -4.40
CA TRP A 71 8.00 -4.67 -3.07
C TRP A 71 7.03 -5.86 -3.08
N PHE A 72 6.16 -5.94 -4.08
CA PHE A 72 5.23 -7.05 -4.25
C PHE A 72 5.96 -8.38 -4.41
N GLY A 73 7.08 -8.40 -5.15
CA GLY A 73 7.96 -9.56 -5.28
C GLY A 73 8.80 -9.84 -4.03
N GLU A 74 9.45 -8.81 -3.48
CA GLU A 74 10.32 -8.90 -2.29
C GLU A 74 9.57 -9.45 -1.07
N LEU A 75 8.32 -9.00 -0.86
CA LEU A 75 7.45 -9.44 0.24
C LEU A 75 6.62 -10.68 -0.10
N ARG A 76 6.79 -11.25 -1.30
CA ARG A 76 6.04 -12.41 -1.79
C ARG A 76 4.53 -12.26 -1.63
N VAL A 77 3.99 -11.08 -1.94
CA VAL A 77 2.54 -10.80 -1.78
C VAL A 77 1.69 -11.71 -2.68
N TRP A 78 2.27 -12.25 -3.75
CA TRP A 78 1.64 -13.25 -4.62
C TRP A 78 1.56 -14.66 -4.03
N ASP A 79 2.31 -14.95 -2.95
CA ASP A 79 2.42 -16.28 -2.34
C ASP A 79 1.23 -16.52 -1.40
N THR A 80 0.03 -16.52 -1.99
CA THR A 80 -1.26 -16.80 -1.35
C THR A 80 -1.94 -17.91 -2.14
N GLU A 81 -2.65 -18.81 -1.45
CA GLU A 81 -3.25 -20.01 -2.06
C GLU A 81 -4.15 -19.65 -3.25
N ASP A 82 -4.92 -18.57 -3.10
CA ASP A 82 -5.90 -18.12 -4.08
C ASP A 82 -5.46 -16.93 -4.93
N ASN A 83 -4.19 -16.51 -4.82
CA ASN A 83 -3.67 -15.32 -5.50
C ASN A 83 -4.47 -14.07 -5.11
N THR A 84 -4.69 -13.91 -3.80
CA THR A 84 -5.55 -12.89 -3.22
C THR A 84 -4.78 -11.71 -2.59
N GLY A 85 -3.46 -11.69 -2.76
CA GLY A 85 -2.60 -10.64 -2.22
C GLY A 85 -2.84 -9.25 -2.85
N VAL A 86 -2.85 -8.22 -2.01
CA VAL A 86 -2.95 -6.81 -2.40
C VAL A 86 -1.90 -5.99 -1.65
N LEU A 87 -1.00 -5.36 -2.39
CA LEU A 87 -0.03 -4.41 -1.87
C LEU A 87 -0.54 -2.97 -2.02
N VAL A 88 -0.52 -2.23 -0.92
CA VAL A 88 -0.69 -0.78 -0.89
C VAL A 88 0.67 -0.15 -0.61
N TYR A 89 1.22 0.53 -1.61
CA TYR A 89 2.53 1.17 -1.54
C TYR A 89 2.40 2.68 -1.51
N LEU A 90 3.07 3.32 -0.55
CA LEU A 90 3.16 4.76 -0.39
C LEU A 90 4.62 5.20 -0.50
N LEU A 91 4.89 6.12 -1.44
CA LEU A 91 6.18 6.80 -1.59
C LEU A 91 6.06 8.26 -1.16
N LEU A 92 6.55 8.56 0.04
CA LEU A 92 6.37 9.87 0.69
C LEU A 92 7.05 11.02 -0.05
N ALA A 93 8.30 10.83 -0.48
CA ALA A 93 9.05 11.84 -1.23
C ALA A 93 8.32 12.31 -2.50
N GLU A 94 7.47 11.47 -3.09
CA GLU A 94 6.67 11.81 -4.26
C GLU A 94 5.18 12.04 -3.98
N ARG A 95 4.73 11.79 -2.74
CA ARG A 95 3.30 11.73 -2.38
C ARG A 95 2.52 10.82 -3.33
N ARG A 96 3.13 9.70 -3.71
CA ARG A 96 2.57 8.74 -4.66
C ARG A 96 2.08 7.50 -3.94
N ILE A 97 0.95 7.00 -4.40
CA ILE A 97 0.34 5.77 -3.90
C ILE A 97 0.12 4.87 -5.09
N GLU A 98 0.38 3.60 -4.90
CA GLU A 98 0.17 2.55 -5.89
C GLU A 98 -0.51 1.37 -5.19
N ILE A 99 -1.56 0.82 -5.82
CA ILE A 99 -2.21 -0.40 -5.39
C ILE A 99 -1.88 -1.49 -6.41
N VAL A 100 -1.27 -2.57 -5.96
CA VAL A 100 -0.91 -3.73 -6.78
C VAL A 100 -1.65 -4.94 -6.22
N ALA A 101 -2.63 -5.44 -6.96
CA ALA A 101 -3.35 -6.66 -6.62
C ALA A 101 -2.88 -7.81 -7.49
N ASP A 102 -2.82 -9.02 -6.92
CA ASP A 102 -2.63 -10.24 -7.69
C ASP A 102 -3.88 -10.55 -8.53
N ARG A 103 -3.72 -11.44 -9.50
CA ARG A 103 -4.71 -11.81 -10.51
C ARG A 103 -6.02 -12.35 -9.92
N GLY A 104 -6.00 -12.96 -8.73
CA GLY A 104 -7.22 -13.44 -8.05
C GLY A 104 -8.11 -12.27 -7.65
N ILE A 105 -7.59 -11.27 -6.94
CA ILE A 105 -8.34 -10.06 -6.59
C ILE A 105 -8.58 -9.14 -7.78
N TYR A 106 -7.56 -8.90 -8.61
CA TYR A 106 -7.63 -7.90 -9.67
C TYR A 106 -8.75 -8.17 -10.67
N ARG A 107 -9.06 -9.45 -10.92
CA ARG A 107 -10.14 -9.87 -11.84
C ARG A 107 -11.55 -9.72 -11.26
N LEU A 108 -11.69 -9.63 -9.93
CA LEU A 108 -12.99 -9.63 -9.27
C LEU A 108 -13.61 -8.23 -9.20
N ALA A 109 -12.79 -7.18 -9.24
CA ALA A 109 -13.22 -5.80 -9.08
C ALA A 109 -12.94 -4.97 -10.35
N PRO A 110 -13.84 -4.04 -10.75
CA PRO A 110 -13.63 -3.16 -11.89
C PRO A 110 -12.37 -2.30 -11.73
N ALA A 111 -11.59 -2.13 -12.80
CA ALA A 111 -10.36 -1.35 -12.78
C ALA A 111 -10.56 0.11 -12.31
N GLY A 112 -11.74 0.68 -12.58
CA GLY A 112 -12.11 2.04 -12.13
C GLY A 112 -12.21 2.19 -10.61
N GLU A 113 -12.54 1.12 -9.88
CA GLU A 113 -12.68 1.18 -8.42
C GLU A 113 -11.31 1.28 -7.75
N TRP A 114 -10.34 0.45 -8.17
CA TRP A 114 -8.95 0.53 -7.71
C TRP A 114 -8.33 1.90 -8.00
N ALA A 115 -8.53 2.42 -9.21
CA ALA A 115 -8.07 3.75 -9.59
C ALA A 115 -8.70 4.84 -8.71
N GLY A 116 -10.01 4.73 -8.43
CA GLY A 116 -10.72 5.65 -7.54
C GLY A 116 -10.21 5.60 -6.09
N ILE A 117 -9.90 4.42 -5.55
CA ILE A 117 -9.30 4.29 -4.21
C ILE A 117 -7.93 4.97 -4.19
N CYS A 118 -7.08 4.66 -5.17
CA CYS A 118 -5.76 5.24 -5.28
C CYS A 118 -5.82 6.78 -5.37
N ALA A 119 -6.73 7.33 -6.18
CA ALA A 119 -6.91 8.77 -6.34
C ALA A 119 -7.35 9.46 -5.03
N ASP A 120 -8.30 8.86 -4.31
CA ASP A 120 -8.79 9.41 -3.04
C ASP A 120 -7.69 9.44 -1.99
N MET A 121 -6.95 8.34 -1.87
CA MET A 121 -5.80 8.29 -0.98
C MET A 121 -4.78 9.37 -1.40
N GLN A 122 -4.41 9.46 -2.68
CA GLN A 122 -3.48 10.49 -3.16
C GLN A 122 -3.93 11.91 -2.80
N ARG A 123 -5.23 12.22 -2.85
CA ARG A 123 -5.78 13.52 -2.42
C ARG A 123 -5.61 13.76 -0.92
N ALA A 124 -5.94 12.78 -0.06
CA ALA A 124 -5.72 12.89 1.38
C ALA A 124 -4.24 13.11 1.72
N PHE A 125 -3.36 12.41 1.03
CA PHE A 125 -1.91 12.55 1.17
C PHE A 125 -1.39 13.92 0.71
N ALA A 126 -1.92 14.45 -0.38
CA ALA A 126 -1.59 15.79 -0.85
C ALA A 126 -1.99 16.87 0.16
N ALA A 127 -3.06 16.64 0.93
CA ALA A 127 -3.53 17.51 2.01
C ALA A 127 -2.78 17.32 3.35
N GLY A 128 -1.81 16.41 3.44
CA GLY A 128 -1.06 16.13 4.67
C GLY A 128 -1.79 15.21 5.66
N ALA A 129 -2.99 14.73 5.31
CA ALA A 129 -3.79 13.79 6.10
C ALA A 129 -3.31 12.34 5.87
N HIS A 130 -2.04 12.06 6.17
CA HIS A 130 -1.37 10.80 5.79
C HIS A 130 -2.01 9.55 6.41
N VAL A 131 -2.18 9.54 7.73
CA VAL A 131 -2.73 8.39 8.46
C VAL A 131 -4.20 8.18 8.11
N GLU A 132 -4.98 9.26 8.10
CA GLU A 132 -6.38 9.21 7.67
C GLU A 132 -6.52 8.74 6.22
N GLY A 133 -5.58 9.13 5.34
CA GLY A 133 -5.51 8.64 3.97
C GLY A 133 -5.30 7.12 3.89
N LEU A 134 -4.41 6.54 4.71
CA LEU A 134 -4.25 5.07 4.78
C LEU A 134 -5.47 4.38 5.35
N GLU A 135 -6.03 4.89 6.43
CA GLU A 135 -7.21 4.28 7.07
C GLU A 135 -8.45 4.35 6.17
N SER A 136 -8.64 5.47 5.47
CA SER A 136 -9.69 5.62 4.47
C SER A 136 -9.46 4.67 3.29
N GLY A 137 -8.22 4.55 2.81
CA GLY A 137 -7.82 3.57 1.81
C GLY A 137 -8.17 2.14 2.23
N LEU A 138 -7.74 1.74 3.43
CA LEU A 138 -8.05 0.44 4.01
C LEU A 138 -9.55 0.19 4.06
N ARG A 139 -10.36 1.12 4.57
CA ARG A 139 -11.83 0.95 4.62
C ARG A 139 -12.44 0.76 3.23
N ARG A 140 -11.96 1.48 2.22
CA ARG A 140 -12.47 1.34 0.85
C ARG A 140 -12.03 0.03 0.21
N ILE A 141 -10.79 -0.39 0.41
CA ILE A 141 -10.28 -1.69 -0.05
C ILE A 141 -11.05 -2.81 0.65
N HIS A 142 -11.27 -2.71 1.95
CA HIS A 142 -12.08 -3.65 2.72
C HIS A 142 -13.49 -3.78 2.14
N ALA A 143 -14.19 -2.66 1.90
CA ALA A 143 -15.53 -2.68 1.32
C ALA A 143 -15.56 -3.31 -0.08
N LEU A 144 -14.56 -3.02 -0.91
CA LEU A 144 -14.40 -3.63 -2.22
C LEU A 144 -14.18 -5.14 -2.12
N LEU A 145 -13.27 -5.58 -1.24
CA LEU A 145 -12.97 -6.99 -1.03
C LEU A 145 -14.15 -7.75 -0.40
N LEU A 146 -14.92 -7.11 0.47
CA LEU A 146 -16.16 -7.67 1.00
C LEU A 146 -17.19 -7.92 -0.11
N ALA A 147 -17.34 -6.98 -1.04
CA ALA A 147 -18.31 -7.10 -2.12
C ALA A 147 -17.91 -8.16 -3.15
N HIS A 148 -16.61 -8.27 -3.44
CA HIS A 148 -16.11 -9.05 -4.58
C HIS A 148 -15.40 -10.35 -4.20
N ALA A 149 -14.93 -10.48 -2.96
CA ALA A 149 -14.19 -11.64 -2.45
C ALA A 149 -14.55 -11.97 -0.98
N PRO A 150 -15.83 -12.13 -0.62
CA PRO A 150 -16.21 -12.47 0.76
C PRO A 150 -15.69 -13.85 1.16
N ARG A 151 -15.42 -14.05 2.46
CA ARG A 151 -14.87 -15.32 2.98
C ARG A 151 -15.91 -16.46 3.07
N ASN A 152 -17.21 -16.16 2.96
CA ASN A 152 -18.30 -17.14 2.83
C ASN A 152 -18.26 -18.35 3.82
N GLY A 153 -17.79 -18.13 5.05
CA GLY A 153 -17.71 -19.17 6.08
C GLY A 153 -16.46 -20.05 6.04
N GLU A 154 -15.52 -19.80 5.12
CA GLU A 154 -14.21 -20.44 5.14
C GLU A 154 -13.38 -19.99 6.36
N PRO A 155 -12.55 -20.87 6.94
CA PRO A 155 -11.68 -20.50 8.05
C PRO A 155 -10.71 -19.40 7.63
N PHE A 156 -10.48 -18.45 8.54
CA PHE A 156 -9.45 -17.43 8.33
C PHE A 156 -8.07 -18.03 8.61
N VAL A 157 -7.20 -17.95 7.61
CA VAL A 157 -5.77 -18.16 7.73
C VAL A 157 -5.08 -16.86 7.33
N ASN A 158 -4.18 -16.40 8.19
CA ASN A 158 -3.33 -15.25 7.91
C ASN A 158 -2.13 -15.72 7.08
N GLU A 159 -2.15 -15.44 5.78
CA GLU A 159 -1.13 -15.88 4.83
C GLU A 159 0.00 -14.85 4.68
N LEU A 160 -0.30 -13.56 4.85
CA LEU A 160 0.65 -12.47 4.74
C LEU A 160 0.68 -11.65 6.02
N PRO A 161 1.85 -11.28 6.58
CA PRO A 161 1.89 -10.50 7.81
C PRO A 161 1.09 -9.19 7.72
N ASP A 162 0.43 -8.79 8.80
CA ASP A 162 -0.34 -7.53 8.86
C ASP A 162 0.55 -6.29 9.09
N GLN A 163 1.83 -6.49 9.44
CA GLN A 163 2.74 -5.44 9.91
C GLN A 163 3.00 -4.36 8.85
N VAL A 164 2.80 -3.07 9.13
CA VAL A 164 3.13 -2.05 8.13
C VAL A 164 4.65 -1.93 7.97
N VAL A 165 5.16 -2.15 6.76
CA VAL A 165 6.59 -1.97 6.47
C VAL A 165 6.87 -0.48 6.35
N VAL A 166 7.79 0.06 7.16
CA VAL A 166 8.23 1.45 7.09
C VAL A 166 9.71 1.50 6.77
N ARG A 167 10.06 2.10 5.62
CA ARG A 167 11.44 2.23 5.12
C ARG A 167 11.85 3.67 4.88
#